data_AF-A0A0F8ZB86-F1
#
_entry.id   AF-A0A0F8ZB86-F1
#
_cell.length_a   1.000
_cell.length_b   1.000
_cell.length_c   1.000
_cell.angle_alpha   90.00
_cell.angle_beta   90.00
_cell.angle_gamma   90.00
#
_symmetry.space_group_name_H-M   'P 1'
#
loop_
_entity.id
_entity.type
_entity.pdbx_description
1 polymer ?
#
loop_
_entity_poly.entity_id
_entity_poly.type
_entity_poly.pdbx_seq_one_letter_code
_entity_poly.pdbx_strand_id
1 'polypeptide(L)' 'MELTVTLERPETQRALFGPGDVNLRTIRETFNVQLFARGGTVKITGAAGNVSRTAAVL' A
#
# COMPACT_ATOMS: atom_id res chain seq x y z
N MET A 1 10.83 6.20 7.50
CA MET A 1 10.35 7.03 6.37
C MET A 1 8.87 6.81 6.21
N GLU A 2 8.17 7.80 5.68
CA GLU A 2 6.74 7.76 5.38
C GLU A 2 6.51 8.23 3.95
N LEU A 3 5.60 7.57 3.23
CA LEU A 3 5.14 7.98 1.91
C LEU A 3 3.63 7.76 1.81
N THR A 4 2.92 8.72 1.21
CA THR A 4 1.49 8.60 0.91
C THR A 4 1.32 8.55 -0.60
N VAL A 5 0.61 7.52 -1.07
CA VAL A 5 0.24 7.32 -2.47
C VAL A 5 -1.26 7.57 -2.61
N THR A 6 -1.65 8.38 -3.59
CA THR A 6 -3.06 8.62 -3.92
C THR A 6 -3.45 7.72 -5.09
N LEU A 7 -4.48 6.90 -4.88
CA LEU A 7 -5.10 6.06 -5.89
C LEU A 7 -6.25 6.84 -6.52
N GLU A 8 -5.99 7.46 -7.67
CA GLU A 8 -6.96 8.30 -8.38
C GLU A 8 -8.14 7.50 -8.96
N ARG A 9 -7.95 6.19 -9.14
CA ARG A 9 -8.90 5.29 -9.78
C ARG A 9 -9.57 4.34 -8.76
N PRO A 10 -10.89 4.44 -8.55
CA PRO A 10 -11.63 3.59 -7.60
C PRO A 10 -11.50 2.08 -7.89
N GLU A 11 -11.42 1.70 -9.17
CA GLU A 11 -11.21 0.31 -9.59
C GLU A 11 -9.86 -0.24 -9.12
N THR A 12 -8.81 0.59 -9.15
CA THR A 12 -7.47 0.23 -8.67
C THR A 12 -7.48 -0.02 -7.17
N GLN A 13 -8.28 0.75 -6.40
CA GLN A 13 -8.39 0.52 -4.96
C GLN A 13 -8.94 -0.88 -4.64
N ARG A 14 -10.03 -1.29 -5.30
CA ARG A 14 -10.63 -2.61 -5.05
C ARG A 14 -9.69 -3.74 -5.42
N ALA A 15 -9.01 -3.62 -6.56
CA ALA A 15 -8.03 -4.62 -7.00
C ALA A 15 -6.82 -4.69 -6.05
N LEU A 16 -6.33 -3.54 -5.61
CA LEU A 16 -5.20 -3.44 -4.69
C LEU A 16 -5.52 -4.01 -3.31
N PHE A 17 -6.73 -3.78 -2.79
CA PHE A 17 -7.09 -4.24 -1.45
C PHE A 17 -7.38 -5.73 -1.45
N GLY A 18 -8.07 -6.21 -2.49
CA GLY A 18 -8.56 -7.58 -2.55
C GLY A 18 -9.66 -7.85 -1.51
N PRO A 19 -10.25 -9.07 -1.51
CA PRO A 19 -11.26 -9.44 -0.54
C PRO A 19 -10.69 -9.37 0.88
N GLY A 20 -11.33 -8.61 1.77
CA GLY A 20 -10.90 -8.50 3.17
C GLY A 20 -9.47 -8.01 3.36
N ASP A 21 -8.97 -7.15 2.47
CA ASP A 21 -7.62 -6.57 2.51
C ASP A 21 -6.46 -7.59 2.43
N VAL A 22 -6.73 -8.79 1.87
CA VAL A 22 -5.73 -9.86 1.74
C VAL A 22 -4.49 -9.40 0.96
N ASN A 23 -4.66 -8.64 -0.11
CA ASN A 23 -3.52 -8.15 -0.89
C ASN A 23 -2.69 -7.12 -0.10
N LEU A 24 -3.33 -6.22 0.66
CA LEU A 24 -2.62 -5.30 1.54
C LEU A 24 -1.86 -6.04 2.64
N ARG A 25 -2.37 -7.17 3.14
CA ARG A 25 -1.66 -8.01 4.09
C ARG A 25 -0.41 -8.62 3.45
N THR A 26 -0.54 -9.21 2.26
CA THR A 26 0.59 -9.78 1.52
C THR A 26 1.68 -8.74 1.27
N ILE A 27 1.31 -7.51 0.87
CA ILE A 27 2.29 -6.44 0.63
C ILE A 27 3.01 -6.05 1.94
N ARG A 28 2.29 -5.92 3.05
CA ARG A 28 2.89 -5.63 4.37
C ARG A 28 3.93 -6.67 4.76
N GLU A 29 3.57 -7.94 4.65
CA GLU A 29 4.44 -9.07 5.01
C GLU A 29 5.64 -9.18 4.05
N THR A 30 5.41 -9.02 2.74
CA THR A 30 6.46 -9.16 1.71
C THR A 30 7.51 -8.06 1.78
N PHE A 31 7.09 -6.81 1.94
CA PHE A 31 8.01 -5.67 1.94
C PHE A 31 8.45 -5.26 3.35
N ASN A 32 7.92 -5.90 4.40
CA ASN A 32 8.15 -5.53 5.79
C ASN A 32 7.90 -4.03 6.03
N VAL A 33 6.67 -3.60 5.73
CA VAL A 33 6.18 -2.22 5.88
C VAL A 33 4.84 -2.19 6.58
N GLN A 34 4.48 -1.05 7.16
CA GLN A 34 3.12 -0.78 7.59
C GLN A 34 2.36 -0.09 6.44
N LEU A 35 1.10 -0.49 6.23
CA LEU A 35 0.22 0.05 5.21
C LEU A 35 -1.13 0.40 5.81
N PHE A 36 -1.61 1.61 5.52
CA PHE A 36 -2.92 2.09 5.91
C PHE A 36 -3.64 2.65 4.68
N ALA A 37 -4.76 2.04 4.31
CA ALA A 37 -5.57 2.48 3.19
C ALA A 37 -6.84 3.18 3.69
N ARG A 38 -7.09 4.42 3.26
CA ARG A 38 -8.31 5.16 3.60
C ARG A 38 -8.69 6.12 2.49
N GLY A 39 -9.93 6.02 1.99
CA GLY A 39 -10.54 7.04 1.13
C GLY A 39 -9.73 7.41 -0.11
N GLY A 40 -9.15 6.44 -0.83
CA GLY A 40 -8.33 6.71 -2.01
C GLY A 40 -6.84 6.87 -1.72
N THR A 41 -6.44 6.96 -0.46
CA THR A 41 -5.04 7.14 -0.09
C THR A 41 -4.47 5.90 0.58
N VAL A 42 -3.22 5.60 0.27
CA VAL A 42 -2.44 4.52 0.89
C VAL A 42 -1.19 5.12 1.51
N LYS A 43 -1.11 5.05 2.83
CA LYS A 43 0.05 5.48 3.60
C LYS A 43 0.95 4.29 3.90
N ILE A 44 2.23 4.43 3.57
CA ILE A 44 3.27 3.43 3.74
C ILE A 44 4.29 3.97 4.74
N THR A 45 4.62 3.19 5.77
CA THR A 45 5.68 3.55 6.72
C THR A 45 6.64 2.39 6.94
N GLY A 46 7.92 2.72 7.11
CA GLY A 46 8.98 1.73 7.31
C GLY A 46 10.37 2.22 6.95
N ALA A 47 11.28 1.27 6.71
CA ALA A 47 12.62 1.55 6.20
C ALA A 47 12.53 2.17 4.79
N ALA A 48 13.34 3.19 4.51
CA ALA A 48 13.24 3.97 3.28
C ALA A 48 13.26 3.11 2.01
N GLY A 49 14.20 2.15 1.91
CA GLY A 49 14.28 1.25 0.76
C GLY A 49 13.04 0.35 0.60
N ASN A 50 12.42 -0.07 1.70
CA ASN A 50 11.21 -0.90 1.66
C ASN A 50 10.00 -0.07 1.24
N VAL A 51 9.88 1.15 1.76
CA VAL A 51 8.83 2.11 1.39
C VAL A 51 8.91 2.43 -0.11
N SER A 52 10.10 2.74 -0.64
CA SER A 52 10.28 3.02 -2.06
C SER A 52 9.95 1.81 -2.96
N ARG A 53 10.37 0.60 -2.57
CA ARG A 53 10.02 -0.62 -3.33
C ARG A 53 8.52 -0.93 -3.29
N THR A 54 7.87 -0.69 -2.16
CA THR A 54 6.42 -0.87 -2.03
C THR A 54 5.67 0.12 -2.91
N ALA A 55 6.08 1.39 -2.90
CA ALA A 55 5.46 2.44 -3.70
C ALA A 55 5.54 2.20 -5.22
N ALA A 56 6.58 1.49 -5.67
CA ALA A 56 6.76 1.17 -7.09
C ALA A 56 5.81 0.07 -7.61
N VAL A 57 5.12 -0.65 -6.72
CA VAL A 57 4.19 -1.75 -7.07
C VAL A 57 2.72 -1.44 -6.72
N LEU A 58 2.46 -0.28 -6.11
CA LEU A 58 1.12 0.25 -5.85
C LEU A 58 0.63 1.09 -7.03
#